data_AF-A0A957FCC2-F1
#
_entry.id   AF-A0A957FCC2-F1
#
_cell.length_a   1.000
_cell.length_b   1.000
_cell.length_c   1.000
_cell.angle_alpha   90.00
_cell.angle_beta   90.00
_cell.angle_gamma   90.00
#
_symmetry.space_group_name_H-M   'P 1'
#
loop_
_entity.id
_entity.type
_entity.pdbx_description
1 polymer ?
#
loop_
_entity_poly.entity_id
_entity_poly.type
_entity_poly.pdbx_seq_one_letter_code
_entity_poly.pdbx_strand_id
1 'polypeptide(L)'
;MTAIQRAKGMQDILPDDRNYWDWVLATAVTIAQQYGFQRIDVPIIEYTPLFARGMGEASDVFVQKEMYTIEEPDGDSITMRPEFTAGVVRAYVENGMSSWPQPVKLFTIGPIFRRERPQAGRYRQHSQFDVEILGETDP
;
A
#
# COMPACT_ATOMS: atom_id res chain seq x y z
N MET A 1 -9.09 -35.20 -8.11
CA MET A 1 -8.98 -33.73 -8.18
C MET A 1 -7.73 -33.33 -7.44
N THR A 2 -6.88 -32.52 -8.05
CA THR A 2 -5.69 -31.95 -7.40
C THR A 2 -6.14 -30.95 -6.33
N ALA A 3 -5.59 -31.06 -5.13
CA ALA A 3 -5.90 -30.12 -4.05
C ALA A 3 -5.43 -28.71 -4.43
N ILE A 4 -6.32 -27.73 -4.29
CA ILE A 4 -6.01 -26.32 -4.55
C ILE A 4 -4.99 -25.83 -3.50
N GLN A 5 -4.00 -25.06 -3.95
CA GLN A 5 -2.93 -24.51 -3.10
C GLN A 5 -2.95 -22.98 -3.18
N ARG A 6 -2.39 -22.32 -2.15
CA ARG A 6 -2.20 -20.86 -2.16
C ARG A 6 -1.24 -20.43 -3.27
N ALA A 7 -1.42 -19.21 -3.76
CA ALA A 7 -0.51 -18.62 -4.72
C ALA A 7 0.89 -18.44 -4.13
N LYS A 8 1.92 -18.67 -4.95
CA LYS A 8 3.32 -18.54 -4.53
C LYS A 8 3.60 -17.11 -4.05
N GLY A 9 4.20 -16.99 -2.86
CA GLY A 9 4.54 -15.70 -2.25
C GLY A 9 3.37 -15.00 -1.56
N MET A 10 2.21 -15.64 -1.42
CA MET A 10 1.09 -15.19 -0.60
C MET A 10 0.96 -16.15 0.59
N GLN A 11 0.88 -15.62 1.80
CA GLN A 11 0.90 -16.40 3.04
C GLN A 11 -0.42 -16.26 3.80
N ASP A 12 -0.86 -17.37 4.38
CA ASP A 12 -1.93 -17.39 5.37
C ASP A 12 -1.32 -17.01 6.73
N ILE A 13 -1.99 -16.13 7.47
CA ILE A 13 -1.67 -15.86 8.87
C ILE A 13 -2.57 -16.77 9.70
N LEU A 14 -1.99 -17.78 10.33
CA LEU A 14 -2.75 -18.78 11.09
C LEU A 14 -3.13 -18.24 12.48
N PRO A 15 -4.11 -18.85 13.17
CA PRO A 15 -4.51 -18.43 14.52
C PRO A 15 -3.35 -18.33 15.51
N ASP A 16 -2.37 -19.24 15.44
CA ASP A 16 -1.21 -19.25 16.33
C ASP A 16 -0.29 -18.03 16.12
N ASP A 17 -0.20 -17.53 14.87
CA ASP A 17 0.57 -16.34 14.53
C ASP A 17 -0.22 -15.05 14.80
N ARG A 18 -1.55 -15.14 14.84
CA ARG A 18 -2.44 -13.97 14.87
C ARG A 18 -2.22 -13.09 16.11
N ASN A 19 -1.93 -13.70 17.26
CA ASN A 19 -1.66 -12.97 18.50
C ASN A 19 -0.46 -12.00 18.36
N TYR A 20 0.60 -12.42 17.65
CA TYR A 20 1.75 -11.55 17.39
C TYR A 20 1.41 -10.41 16.43
N TRP A 21 0.62 -10.71 15.39
CA TRP A 21 0.14 -9.69 14.45
C TRP A 21 -0.72 -8.64 15.14
N ASP A 22 -1.71 -9.06 15.93
CA ASP A 22 -2.61 -8.16 16.64
C ASP A 22 -1.83 -7.26 17.62
N TRP A 23 -0.82 -7.81 18.31
CA TRP A 23 0.04 -7.03 19.19
C TRP A 23 0.85 -5.96 18.44
N VAL A 24 1.49 -6.31 17.31
CA VAL A 24 2.24 -5.34 16.49
C VAL A 24 1.32 -4.25 15.95
N LEU A 25 0.16 -4.64 15.40
CA LEU A 25 -0.81 -3.71 14.84
C LEU A 25 -1.36 -2.75 15.91
N ALA A 26 -1.76 -3.27 17.07
CA ALA A 26 -2.26 -2.45 18.17
C ALA A 26 -1.20 -1.45 18.66
N THR A 27 0.06 -1.89 18.74
CA THR A 27 1.18 -1.02 19.15
C THR A 27 1.41 0.09 18.14
N ALA A 28 1.47 -0.23 16.84
CA ALA A 28 1.66 0.76 15.78
C ALA A 28 0.53 1.81 15.75
N VAL A 29 -0.73 1.36 15.85
CA VAL A 29 -1.91 2.24 15.91
C VAL A 29 -1.85 3.15 17.13
N THR A 30 -1.54 2.60 18.31
CA THR A 30 -1.46 3.36 19.56
C THR A 30 -0.42 4.48 19.44
N ILE A 31 0.76 4.17 18.92
CA ILE A 31 1.84 5.14 18.74
C ILE A 31 1.42 6.22 17.72
N ALA A 32 0.89 5.85 16.56
CA ALA A 32 0.45 6.80 15.54
C ALA A 32 -0.55 7.82 16.11
N GLN A 33 -1.55 7.33 16.84
CA GLN A 33 -2.59 8.15 17.46
C GLN A 33 -2.04 9.08 18.54
N GLN A 34 -1.08 8.62 19.36
CA GLN A 34 -0.42 9.46 20.35
C GLN A 34 0.33 10.64 19.72
N TYR A 35 0.84 10.49 18.50
CA TYR A 35 1.50 11.55 17.73
C TYR A 35 0.54 12.36 16.85
N GLY A 36 -0.77 12.20 17.02
CA GLY A 36 -1.81 12.96 16.33
C GLY A 36 -2.05 12.54 14.88
N PHE A 37 -1.54 11.39 14.44
CA PHE A 37 -1.86 10.86 13.11
C PHE A 37 -3.29 10.30 13.10
N GLN A 38 -4.00 10.57 12.01
CA GLN A 38 -5.35 10.06 11.76
C GLN A 38 -5.31 8.91 10.74
N ARG A 39 -6.18 7.91 10.93
CA ARG A 39 -6.22 6.78 10.02
C ARG A 39 -6.88 7.17 8.69
N ILE A 40 -6.26 6.77 7.59
CA ILE A 40 -6.87 6.77 6.25
C ILE A 40 -6.83 5.35 5.68
N ASP A 41 -7.85 4.96 4.93
CA ASP A 41 -7.84 3.73 4.13
C ASP A 41 -8.02 4.13 2.66
N VAL A 42 -7.00 3.85 1.84
CA VAL A 42 -7.03 4.06 0.38
C VAL A 42 -7.37 2.75 -0.35
N PRO A 43 -7.90 2.79 -1.58
CA PRO A 43 -8.20 1.59 -2.36
C PRO A 43 -6.99 0.66 -2.52
N ILE A 44 -7.25 -0.64 -2.67
CA ILE A 44 -6.21 -1.63 -3.04
C ILE A 44 -5.89 -1.53 -4.53
N ILE A 45 -6.88 -1.20 -5.35
CA ILE A 45 -6.76 -1.10 -6.80
C ILE A 45 -6.89 0.37 -7.16
N GLU A 46 -5.93 0.87 -7.94
CA GLU A 46 -5.89 2.23 -8.46
C GLU A 46 -5.51 2.16 -9.95
N TYR A 47 -5.73 3.24 -10.69
CA TYR A 47 -5.29 3.33 -12.08
C TYR A 47 -3.76 3.21 -12.19
N THR A 48 -3.26 2.37 -13.09
CA THR A 48 -1.81 2.12 -13.28
C THR A 48 -0.97 3.39 -13.44
N PRO A 49 -1.43 4.45 -14.17
CA PRO A 49 -0.70 5.70 -14.26
C PRO A 49 -0.35 6.36 -12.92
N LEU A 50 -1.10 6.08 -11.85
CA LEU A 50 -0.79 6.59 -10.51
C LEU A 50 0.59 6.11 -10.04
N PHE A 51 0.87 4.83 -10.19
CA PHE A 51 2.12 4.21 -9.75
C PHE A 51 3.25 4.37 -10.77
N ALA A 52 2.92 4.45 -12.07
CA ALA A 52 3.91 4.65 -13.12
C ALA A 52 4.60 6.02 -13.03
N ARG A 53 3.86 7.07 -12.64
CA ARG A 53 4.41 8.45 -12.56
C ARG A 53 5.39 8.66 -11.41
N GLY A 54 5.24 7.92 -10.31
CA GLY A 54 6.07 8.06 -9.11
C GLY A 54 7.51 7.55 -9.25
N MET A 55 7.84 6.78 -10.31
CA MET A 55 9.12 6.04 -10.40
C MET A 55 10.03 6.46 -11.57
N GLY A 56 9.70 7.52 -12.32
CA GLY A 56 10.56 8.07 -13.38
C GLY A 56 10.70 7.19 -14.63
N GLU A 57 11.78 7.39 -15.41
CA GLU A 57 12.02 6.73 -16.73
C GLU A 57 12.16 5.19 -16.68
N ALA A 58 12.26 4.59 -15.48
CA ALA A 58 12.25 3.13 -15.28
C ALA A 58 10.83 2.56 -15.11
N SER A 59 9.79 3.40 -15.21
CA SER A 59 8.39 3.06 -14.90
C SER A 59 7.88 1.86 -15.67
N ASP A 60 8.08 1.78 -16.99
CA ASP A 60 7.56 0.66 -17.79
C ASP A 60 8.12 -0.69 -17.36
N VAL A 61 9.42 -0.76 -17.04
CA VAL A 61 10.04 -2.00 -16.56
C VAL A 61 9.53 -2.36 -15.16
N PHE A 62 9.35 -1.37 -14.30
CA PHE A 62 8.85 -1.58 -12.93
C PHE A 62 7.37 -2.00 -12.93
N VAL A 63 6.53 -1.32 -13.71
CA VAL A 63 5.13 -1.65 -13.96
C VAL A 63 5.01 -3.07 -14.47
N GLN A 64 5.73 -3.39 -15.54
CA GLN A 64 5.61 -4.70 -16.18
C GLN A 64 6.24 -5.83 -15.37
N LYS A 65 7.27 -5.57 -14.56
CA LYS A 65 8.00 -6.64 -13.84
C LYS A 65 7.51 -6.86 -12.42
N GLU A 66 7.14 -5.80 -11.71
CA GLU A 66 6.96 -5.82 -10.26
C GLU A 66 5.55 -5.45 -9.81
N MET A 67 4.64 -5.04 -10.70
CA MET A 67 3.24 -4.74 -10.34
C MET A 67 2.25 -5.82 -10.79
N TYR A 68 1.12 -5.89 -10.08
CA TYR A 68 -0.04 -6.70 -10.47
C TYR A 68 -1.03 -5.81 -11.21
N THR A 69 -0.86 -5.73 -12.53
CA THR A 69 -1.69 -4.92 -13.43
C THR A 69 -2.69 -5.79 -14.18
N ILE A 70 -3.91 -5.28 -14.32
CA ILE A 70 -4.98 -5.85 -15.11
C ILE A 70 -5.30 -4.81 -16.19
N GLU A 71 -5.23 -5.23 -17.45
CA GLU A 71 -5.68 -4.44 -18.60
C GLU A 71 -7.20 -4.63 -18.74
N GLU A 72 -7.96 -3.55 -18.67
CA GLU A 72 -9.40 -3.55 -18.85
C GLU A 72 -9.77 -3.54 -20.35
N PRO A 73 -10.94 -4.09 -20.73
CA PRO A 73 -11.34 -4.17 -22.14
C PRO A 73 -11.51 -2.81 -22.85
N ASP A 74 -11.75 -1.74 -22.09
CA ASP A 74 -11.93 -0.37 -22.59
C ASP A 74 -10.60 0.39 -22.82
N GLY A 75 -9.47 -0.24 -22.49
CA GLY A 75 -8.14 0.31 -22.67
C GLY A 75 -7.56 1.00 -21.43
N ASP A 76 -8.33 1.10 -20.34
CA ASP A 76 -7.78 1.50 -19.04
C ASP A 76 -6.96 0.34 -18.44
N SER A 77 -6.00 0.67 -17.58
CA SER A 77 -5.29 -0.33 -16.80
C SER A 77 -5.36 0.00 -15.32
N ILE A 78 -5.64 -1.02 -14.52
CA ILE A 78 -5.73 -0.94 -13.08
C ILE A 78 -4.63 -1.80 -12.46
N THR A 79 -4.12 -1.37 -11.32
CA THR A 79 -3.00 -2.03 -10.64
C THR A 79 -3.31 -2.19 -9.16
N MET A 80 -3.03 -3.38 -8.62
CA MET A 80 -3.01 -3.57 -7.17
C MET A 80 -1.82 -2.79 -6.59
N ARG A 81 -2.06 -1.99 -5.58
CA ARG A 81 -1.08 -1.07 -5.01
C ARG A 81 0.22 -1.78 -4.59
N PRO A 82 1.39 -1.31 -5.05
CA PRO A 82 2.69 -1.80 -4.60
C PRO A 82 3.21 -1.06 -3.35
N GLU A 83 2.55 0.03 -2.94
CA GLU A 83 2.84 0.86 -1.77
C GLU A 83 1.60 1.70 -1.41
N PHE A 84 1.68 2.56 -0.38
CA PHE A 84 0.56 3.37 0.10
C PHE A 84 0.68 4.86 -0.27
N THR A 85 1.90 5.43 -0.25
CA THR A 85 2.19 6.84 -0.50
C THR A 85 1.47 7.40 -1.72
N ALA A 86 1.55 6.76 -2.89
CA ALA A 86 0.91 7.29 -4.10
C ALA A 86 -0.62 7.38 -3.96
N GLY A 87 -1.24 6.36 -3.35
CA GLY A 87 -2.67 6.36 -3.04
C GLY A 87 -3.05 7.42 -2.00
N VAL A 88 -2.23 7.63 -0.99
CA VAL A 88 -2.45 8.67 0.04
C VAL A 88 -2.32 10.07 -0.56
N VAL A 89 -1.30 10.32 -1.37
CA VAL A 89 -1.11 11.61 -2.06
C VAL A 89 -2.25 11.88 -3.05
N ARG A 90 -2.69 10.86 -3.80
CA ARG A 90 -3.87 10.96 -4.67
C ARG A 90 -5.12 11.34 -3.87
N ALA A 91 -5.31 10.74 -2.68
CA ALA A 91 -6.43 11.09 -1.80
C ALA A 91 -6.34 12.50 -1.24
N TYR A 92 -5.14 12.93 -0.88
CA TYR A 92 -4.87 14.28 -0.40
C TYR A 92 -5.26 15.33 -1.44
N VAL A 93 -4.88 15.12 -2.70
CA VAL A 93 -5.23 16.02 -3.80
C VAL A 93 -6.72 15.95 -4.15
N GLU A 94 -7.25 14.75 -4.37
CA GLU A 94 -8.62 14.52 -4.83
C GLU A 94 -9.68 15.05 -3.85
N ASN A 95 -9.42 14.93 -2.53
CA ASN A 95 -10.34 15.39 -1.50
C ASN A 95 -10.03 16.81 -1.00
N GLY A 96 -9.10 17.53 -1.65
CA GLY A 96 -8.78 18.91 -1.29
C GLY A 96 -8.22 19.07 0.12
N MET A 97 -7.50 18.07 0.64
CA MET A 97 -6.94 18.07 2.00
C MET A 97 -5.88 19.16 2.20
N SER A 98 -5.37 19.76 1.12
CA SER A 98 -4.52 20.96 1.19
C SER A 98 -5.22 22.19 1.76
N SER A 99 -6.57 22.20 1.79
CA SER A 99 -7.35 23.24 2.44
C SER A 99 -7.60 23.00 3.94
N TRP A 100 -7.22 21.83 4.46
CA TRP A 100 -7.37 21.48 5.88
C TRP A 100 -6.27 22.14 6.72
N PRO A 101 -6.41 22.15 8.06
CA PRO A 101 -5.31 22.51 8.95
C PRO A 101 -4.07 21.66 8.66
N GLN A 102 -2.93 22.31 8.45
CA GLN A 102 -1.65 21.66 8.13
C GLN A 102 -0.75 21.54 9.38
N PRO A 103 0.16 20.54 9.42
CA PRO A 103 0.25 19.42 8.47
C PRO A 103 -0.90 18.42 8.62
N VAL A 104 -1.27 17.79 7.51
CA VAL A 104 -2.16 16.62 7.52
C VAL A 104 -1.31 15.38 7.82
N LYS A 105 -1.51 14.80 9.01
CA LYS A 105 -0.79 13.62 9.51
C LYS A 105 -1.65 12.38 9.36
N LEU A 106 -1.29 11.48 8.45
CA LEU A 106 -2.08 10.28 8.13
C LEU A 106 -1.29 9.00 8.40
N PHE A 107 -1.99 7.95 8.78
CA PHE A 107 -1.41 6.61 8.79
C PHE A 107 -2.37 5.59 8.18
N THR A 108 -1.81 4.50 7.66
CA THR A 108 -2.60 3.38 7.15
C THR A 108 -1.88 2.06 7.38
N ILE A 109 -2.64 0.96 7.42
CA ILE A 109 -2.11 -0.40 7.58
C ILE A 109 -2.89 -1.32 6.66
N GLY A 110 -2.19 -2.13 5.89
CA GLY A 110 -2.85 -3.16 5.09
C GLY A 110 -1.94 -3.84 4.09
N PRO A 111 -2.53 -4.67 3.21
CA PRO A 111 -1.77 -5.42 2.22
C PRO A 111 -1.30 -4.51 1.09
N ILE A 112 -0.12 -4.84 0.58
CA ILE A 112 0.44 -4.35 -0.68
C ILE A 112 0.96 -5.53 -1.52
N PHE A 113 1.09 -5.31 -2.82
CA PHE A 113 1.31 -6.37 -3.79
C PHE A 113 2.49 -6.05 -4.71
N ARG A 114 3.53 -6.88 -4.68
CA ARG A 114 4.70 -6.74 -5.55
C ARG A 114 5.05 -8.08 -6.18
N ARG A 115 5.24 -8.13 -7.50
CA ARG A 115 5.52 -9.36 -8.24
C ARG A 115 6.98 -9.80 -8.14
N GLU A 116 7.55 -9.64 -6.96
CA GLU A 116 8.94 -10.00 -6.64
C GLU A 116 9.15 -11.52 -6.62
N ARG A 117 10.41 -11.93 -6.80
CA ARG A 117 10.82 -13.33 -6.57
C ARG A 117 10.77 -13.60 -5.06
N PRO A 118 9.95 -14.54 -4.58
CA PRO A 118 9.86 -14.80 -3.15
C PRO A 118 11.18 -15.33 -2.60
N GLN A 119 11.63 -14.75 -1.48
CA GLN A 119 12.78 -15.19 -0.68
C GLN A 119 12.50 -14.83 0.80
N ALA A 120 13.38 -15.18 1.72
CA ALA A 120 13.21 -14.77 3.12
C ALA A 120 13.01 -13.23 3.22
N GLY A 121 11.91 -12.82 3.85
CA GLY A 121 11.54 -11.40 3.98
C GLY A 121 10.97 -10.73 2.72
N ARG A 122 10.84 -11.44 1.58
CA ARG A 122 10.20 -10.90 0.36
C ARG A 122 9.03 -11.76 -0.06
N TYR A 123 7.84 -11.16 0.00
CA TYR A 123 6.59 -11.79 -0.35
C TYR A 123 5.89 -11.01 -1.45
N ARG A 124 5.05 -11.72 -2.21
CA ARG A 124 4.26 -11.11 -3.27
C ARG A 124 3.06 -10.33 -2.75
N GLN A 125 2.54 -10.76 -1.61
CA GLN A 125 1.64 -10.00 -0.77
C GLN A 125 2.31 -9.85 0.60
N HIS A 126 2.45 -8.63 1.07
CA HIS A 126 2.90 -8.35 2.44
C HIS A 126 2.13 -7.16 3.01
N SER A 127 2.26 -6.94 4.32
CA SER A 127 1.59 -5.84 4.99
C SER A 127 2.59 -4.70 5.23
N GLN A 128 2.14 -3.47 5.05
CA GLN A 128 2.86 -2.28 5.45
C GLN A 128 2.04 -1.50 6.48
N PHE A 129 2.75 -0.89 7.43
CA PHE A 129 2.27 0.24 8.21
C PHE A 129 2.97 1.47 7.64
N ASP A 130 2.18 2.44 7.23
CA ASP A 130 2.60 3.59 6.46
C ASP A 130 2.13 4.86 7.18
N VAL A 131 2.99 5.87 7.19
CA VAL A 131 2.76 7.15 7.86
C VAL A 131 3.19 8.28 6.93
N GLU A 132 2.32 9.27 6.77
CA GLU A 132 2.52 10.38 5.84
C GLU A 132 2.28 11.70 6.58
N ILE A 133 3.17 12.67 6.38
CA ILE A 133 3.01 14.06 6.83
C ILE A 133 3.01 14.91 5.57
N LEU A 134 1.86 15.53 5.28
CA LEU A 134 1.64 16.30 4.07
C LEU A 134 1.40 17.78 4.40
N GLY A 135 1.84 18.67 3.51
CA GLY A 135 1.62 20.11 3.62
C GLY A 135 2.55 20.86 4.58
N GLU A 136 3.65 20.24 5.02
CA GLU A 136 4.74 20.86 5.76
C GLU A 136 6.04 20.80 4.95
N THR A 137 6.86 21.85 5.04
CA THR A 137 8.16 21.94 4.35
C THR A 137 9.35 22.02 5.30
N ASP A 138 9.10 22.34 6.57
CA ASP A 138 10.12 22.30 7.63
C ASP A 138 10.36 20.83 8.05
N PRO A 139 11.62 20.36 8.11
CA PRO A 139 11.97 18.98 8.49
C PRO A 139 11.57 18.56 9.92
#